data_AF-A0A9W8I7D0-F1
#
_entry.id   AF-A0A9W8I7D0-F1
#
_cell.length_a   1.000
_cell.length_b   1.000
_cell.length_c   1.000
_cell.angle_alpha   90.00
_cell.angle_beta   90.00
_cell.angle_gamma   90.00
#
_symmetry.space_group_name_H-M   'P 1'
#
loop_
_entity.id
_entity.type
_entity.pdbx_description
1 polymer ?
#
loop_
_entity_poly.entity_id
_entity_poly.type
_entity_poly.pdbx_seq_one_letter_code
_entity_poly.pdbx_strand_id
1 'polypeptide(L)'
;MAKSKSSGAVESYLVAYNATSFLGWGYVLVQTVLYLLEHGSDLSGLFHRIGYPLIYVQTGAALEVAHSLLGLVRSGALTVLMQVYSRLLLVWGTLYAFDYPEIRTSPALVLMIIAWSVTECVRYSHYALSLLDIEIPALLYLRYTLFYVLYPAGVSGELLEMWAALPHAATIHPWFKAFLILNMVNYPPVLYKLYTHMIRQRRKVLGGASRPSEKANVAAKKKI
;
A
#
# COMPACT_ATOMS: atom_id res chain seq x y z
N MET A 1 17.46 6.68 22.49
CA MET A 1 16.09 6.94 22.95
C MET A 1 15.36 5.62 23.07
N ALA A 2 14.96 5.27 24.29
CA ALA A 2 14.33 3.99 24.61
C ALA A 2 13.03 3.78 23.81
N LYS A 3 12.79 2.56 23.32
CA LYS A 3 11.46 2.10 22.87
C LYS A 3 10.52 2.36 24.05
N SER A 4 9.62 3.35 23.98
CA SER A 4 8.38 3.27 24.76
C SER A 4 7.71 2.00 24.28
N LYS A 5 7.79 0.93 25.09
CA LYS A 5 7.10 -0.33 24.78
C LYS A 5 5.62 0.00 24.81
N SER A 6 4.95 -0.08 23.65
CA SER A 6 3.49 -0.09 23.64
C SER A 6 3.02 -1.23 24.55
N SER A 7 1.87 -1.09 25.20
CA SER A 7 1.35 -2.17 26.04
C SER A 7 1.20 -3.45 25.22
N GLY A 8 1.38 -4.63 25.82
CA GLY A 8 1.28 -5.91 25.09
C GLY A 8 -0.08 -6.10 24.38
N ALA A 9 -1.14 -5.44 24.88
CA ALA A 9 -2.45 -5.39 24.23
C ALA A 9 -2.43 -4.62 22.90
N VAL A 10 -1.74 -3.47 22.83
CA VAL A 10 -1.59 -2.69 21.58
C VAL A 10 -0.81 -3.49 20.55
N GLU A 11 0.28 -4.14 20.97
CA GLU A 11 1.09 -4.97 20.08
C GLU A 11 0.28 -6.14 19.51
N SER A 12 -0.47 -6.85 20.36
CA SER A 12 -1.34 -7.95 19.94
C SER A 12 -2.44 -7.49 18.97
N TYR A 13 -3.05 -6.34 19.25
CA TYR A 13 -4.03 -5.72 18.36
C TYR A 13 -3.41 -5.38 17.00
N LEU A 14 -2.22 -4.76 16.98
CA LEU A 14 -1.54 -4.43 15.72
C LEU A 14 -1.14 -5.68 14.94
N VAL A 15 -0.70 -6.76 15.61
CA VAL A 15 -0.45 -8.05 14.94
C VAL A 15 -1.72 -8.57 14.29
N ALA A 16 -2.84 -8.61 15.02
CA ALA A 16 -4.13 -9.07 14.49
C ALA A 16 -4.61 -8.20 13.31
N TYR A 17 -4.46 -6.88 13.41
CA TYR A 17 -4.76 -5.94 12.33
C TYR A 17 -3.93 -6.25 11.07
N ASN A 18 -2.61 -6.32 11.20
CA ASN A 18 -1.73 -6.59 10.06
C ASN A 18 -1.99 -7.98 9.46
N ALA A 19 -2.25 -9.00 10.28
CA ALA A 19 -2.60 -10.33 9.80
C ALA A 19 -3.95 -10.33 9.03
N THR A 20 -4.96 -9.65 9.54
CA THR A 20 -6.26 -9.50 8.89
C THR A 20 -6.13 -8.77 7.56
N SER A 21 -5.38 -7.66 7.52
CA SER A 21 -5.13 -6.92 6.30
C SER A 21 -4.33 -7.74 5.27
N PHE A 22 -3.35 -8.52 5.71
CA PHE A 22 -2.64 -9.47 4.84
C PHE A 22 -3.59 -10.48 4.21
N LEU A 23 -4.46 -11.11 5.01
CA LEU A 23 -5.44 -12.08 4.50
C LEU A 23 -6.44 -11.43 3.54
N GLY A 24 -6.89 -10.21 3.83
CA GLY A 24 -7.80 -9.46 2.96
C GLY A 24 -7.18 -9.15 1.59
N TRP A 25 -5.98 -8.59 1.56
CA TRP A 25 -5.27 -8.32 0.30
C TRP A 25 -4.86 -9.60 -0.42
N GLY A 26 -4.50 -10.65 0.32
CA GLY A 26 -4.20 -11.97 -0.23
C GLY A 26 -5.43 -12.57 -0.92
N TYR A 27 -6.61 -12.44 -0.30
CA TYR A 27 -7.88 -12.87 -0.90
C TYR A 27 -8.16 -12.11 -2.20
N VAL A 28 -8.05 -10.77 -2.20
CA VAL A 28 -8.23 -9.95 -3.41
C VAL A 28 -7.28 -10.40 -4.51
N LEU A 29 -5.98 -10.55 -4.20
CA LEU A 29 -4.97 -10.99 -5.17
C LEU A 29 -5.30 -12.35 -5.78
N VAL A 30 -5.61 -13.34 -4.93
CA VAL A 30 -5.93 -14.70 -5.37
C VAL A 30 -7.17 -14.70 -6.26
N GLN A 31 -8.24 -14.00 -5.85
CA GLN A 31 -9.46 -13.92 -6.64
C GLN A 31 -9.25 -13.22 -7.99
N THR A 32 -8.44 -12.15 -8.03
CA THR A 32 -8.06 -11.50 -9.29
C THR A 32 -7.29 -12.45 -10.21
N VAL A 33 -6.27 -13.14 -9.70
CA VAL A 33 -5.47 -14.08 -10.50
C VAL A 33 -6.32 -15.24 -11.00
N LEU A 34 -7.12 -15.87 -10.15
CA LEU A 34 -8.02 -16.96 -10.55
C LEU A 34 -9.00 -16.50 -11.63
N TYR A 35 -9.58 -15.32 -11.48
CA TYR A 35 -10.48 -14.76 -12.49
C TYR A 35 -9.79 -14.61 -13.85
N LEU A 36 -8.57 -14.06 -13.88
CA LEU A 36 -7.78 -13.91 -15.13
C LEU A 36 -7.41 -15.25 -15.75
N LEU A 37 -7.13 -16.28 -14.94
CA LEU A 37 -6.85 -17.62 -15.43
C LEU A 37 -8.10 -18.29 -16.01
N GLU A 38 -9.27 -18.04 -15.43
CA GLU A 38 -10.56 -18.60 -15.86
C GLU A 38 -11.11 -17.90 -17.12
N HIS A 39 -10.98 -16.59 -17.23
CA HIS A 39 -11.67 -15.76 -18.25
C HIS A 39 -10.71 -15.09 -19.25
N GLY A 40 -9.40 -15.25 -19.07
CA GLY A 40 -8.39 -14.66 -19.95
C GLY A 40 -8.45 -13.14 -19.95
N SER A 41 -8.73 -12.57 -21.13
CA SER A 41 -8.83 -11.11 -21.34
C SER A 41 -10.21 -10.52 -21.05
N ASP A 42 -11.23 -11.34 -20.77
CA ASP A 42 -12.56 -10.83 -20.44
C ASP A 42 -12.63 -10.35 -18.99
N LEU A 43 -12.71 -9.02 -18.80
CA LEU A 43 -12.72 -8.36 -17.50
C LEU A 43 -14.11 -7.99 -17.00
N SER A 44 -15.18 -8.35 -17.73
CA SER A 44 -16.55 -7.91 -17.45
C SER A 44 -17.07 -8.29 -16.05
N GLY A 45 -16.71 -9.48 -15.57
CA GLY A 45 -17.10 -9.99 -14.26
C GLY A 45 -16.08 -9.75 -13.14
N LEU A 46 -14.92 -9.16 -13.42
CA LEU A 46 -13.84 -9.04 -12.44
C LEU A 46 -14.28 -8.22 -11.23
N PHE A 47 -14.77 -7.01 -11.46
CA PHE A 47 -15.18 -6.12 -10.36
C PHE A 47 -16.36 -6.69 -9.57
N HIS A 48 -17.25 -7.47 -10.19
CA HIS A 48 -18.30 -8.18 -9.46
C HIS A 48 -17.72 -9.18 -8.44
N ARG A 49 -16.66 -9.92 -8.81
CA ARG A 49 -16.00 -10.90 -7.94
C ARG A 49 -15.23 -10.25 -6.78
N ILE A 50 -14.53 -9.15 -7.04
CA ILE A 50 -13.56 -8.58 -6.08
C ILE A 50 -13.91 -7.19 -5.54
N GLY A 51 -14.93 -6.52 -6.06
CA GLY A 51 -15.22 -5.10 -5.79
C GLY A 51 -15.47 -4.82 -4.31
N TYR A 52 -16.42 -5.54 -3.68
CA TYR A 52 -16.66 -5.40 -2.25
C TYR A 52 -15.46 -5.79 -1.38
N PRO A 53 -14.81 -6.96 -1.58
CA PRO A 53 -13.57 -7.29 -0.88
C PRO A 53 -12.51 -6.18 -0.98
N LEU A 54 -12.25 -5.65 -2.18
CA LEU A 54 -11.29 -4.58 -2.42
C LEU A 54 -11.66 -3.31 -1.63
N ILE A 55 -12.92 -2.87 -1.72
CA ILE A 55 -13.41 -1.66 -1.04
C ILE A 55 -13.26 -1.82 0.48
N TYR A 56 -13.67 -2.95 1.06
CA TYR A 56 -13.60 -3.15 2.51
C TYR A 56 -12.17 -3.21 3.02
N VAL A 57 -11.29 -3.96 2.34
CA VAL A 57 -9.89 -4.08 2.71
C VAL A 57 -9.17 -2.73 2.60
N GLN A 58 -9.42 -1.96 1.53
CA GLN A 58 -8.85 -0.63 1.37
C GLN A 58 -9.42 0.38 2.39
N THR A 59 -10.70 0.26 2.75
CA THR A 59 -11.32 1.07 3.81
C THR A 59 -10.69 0.81 5.17
N GLY A 60 -10.32 -0.44 5.47
CA GLY A 60 -9.60 -0.81 6.68
C GLY A 60 -8.25 -0.09 6.86
N ALA A 61 -7.65 0.43 5.77
CA ALA A 61 -6.42 1.23 5.85
C ALA A 61 -6.62 2.59 6.52
N ALA A 62 -7.87 3.09 6.65
CA ALA A 62 -8.17 4.28 7.42
C ALA A 62 -7.77 4.16 8.90
N LEU A 63 -7.76 2.93 9.45
CA LEU A 63 -7.28 2.66 10.79
C LEU A 63 -5.79 2.97 10.95
N GLU A 64 -4.98 2.90 9.89
CA GLU A 64 -3.56 3.25 9.98
C GLU A 64 -3.36 4.74 10.27
N VAL A 65 -4.23 5.58 9.71
CA VAL A 65 -4.22 7.02 10.01
C VAL A 65 -4.54 7.22 11.50
N ALA A 66 -5.53 6.51 12.02
CA ALA A 66 -5.87 6.54 13.43
C ALA A 66 -4.72 6.02 14.31
N HIS A 67 -4.06 4.92 13.94
CA HIS A 67 -2.89 4.39 14.67
C HIS A 67 -1.76 5.41 14.72
N SER A 68 -1.48 6.12 13.63
CA SER A 68 -0.49 7.18 13.57
C SER A 68 -0.88 8.40 14.42
N LEU A 69 -2.13 8.84 14.36
CA LEU A 69 -2.63 9.99 15.14
C LEU A 69 -2.64 9.71 16.65
N LEU A 70 -2.98 8.50 17.04
CA LEU A 70 -2.99 8.04 18.43
C LEU A 70 -1.58 7.67 18.95
N GLY A 71 -0.54 7.77 18.10
CA GLY A 71 0.83 7.46 18.47
C GLY A 71 1.10 5.97 18.72
N LEU A 72 0.22 5.07 18.24
CA LEU A 72 0.40 3.62 18.32
C LEU A 72 1.56 3.15 17.43
N VAL A 73 1.84 3.89 16.34
CA VAL A 73 2.93 3.62 15.41
C VAL A 73 3.79 4.87 15.21
N ARG A 74 5.05 4.68 14.82
CA ARG A 74 6.03 5.78 14.65
C ARG A 74 5.89 6.56 13.33
N SER A 75 5.00 6.10 12.44
CA SER A 75 4.80 6.71 11.13
C SER A 75 4.13 8.07 11.26
N GLY A 76 4.62 9.06 10.50
CA GLY A 76 4.02 10.40 10.49
C GLY A 76 2.61 10.38 9.91
N ALA A 77 1.63 10.89 10.67
CA ALA A 77 0.21 10.82 10.32
C ALA A 77 -0.12 11.43 8.95
N LEU A 78 0.51 12.55 8.57
CA LEU A 78 0.27 13.19 7.27
C LEU A 78 0.68 12.30 6.09
N THR A 79 1.80 11.57 6.23
CA THR A 79 2.27 10.66 5.17
C THR A 79 1.33 9.49 4.99
N VAL A 80 0.88 8.89 6.10
CA VAL A 80 -0.10 7.78 6.07
C VAL A 80 -1.43 8.27 5.52
N LEU A 81 -1.88 9.46 5.93
CA LEU A 81 -3.10 10.07 5.43
C LEU A 81 -3.06 10.26 3.91
N MET A 82 -1.98 10.82 3.35
CA MET A 82 -1.87 11.02 1.90
C MET A 82 -1.93 9.69 1.13
N GLN A 83 -1.25 8.66 1.63
CA GLN A 83 -1.24 7.33 1.03
C GLN A 83 -2.62 6.67 1.06
N VAL A 84 -3.30 6.73 2.21
CA VAL A 84 -4.63 6.12 2.39
C VAL A 84 -5.70 6.91 1.63
N TYR A 85 -5.67 8.24 1.70
CA TYR A 85 -6.62 9.11 1.02
C TYR A 85 -6.66 8.88 -0.49
N SER A 86 -5.49 8.84 -1.14
CA SER A 86 -5.41 8.65 -2.59
C SER A 86 -6.10 7.34 -3.01
N ARG A 87 -5.87 6.25 -2.28
CA ARG A 87 -6.51 4.97 -2.58
C ARG A 87 -8.00 4.91 -2.22
N LEU A 88 -8.40 5.57 -1.12
CA LEU A 88 -9.81 5.72 -0.77
C LEU A 88 -10.58 6.50 -1.82
N LEU A 89 -9.97 7.55 -2.38
CA LEU A 89 -10.53 8.30 -3.50
C LEU A 89 -10.77 7.40 -4.72
N LEU A 90 -9.87 6.47 -5.03
CA LEU A 90 -10.11 5.49 -6.10
C LEU A 90 -11.26 4.54 -5.75
N VAL A 91 -11.17 3.79 -4.65
CA VAL A 91 -12.17 2.75 -4.40
C VAL A 91 -13.57 3.30 -4.17
N TRP A 92 -13.70 4.47 -3.51
CA TRP A 92 -15.00 5.08 -3.25
C TRP A 92 -15.40 6.10 -4.31
N GLY A 93 -14.49 7.01 -4.67
CA GLY A 93 -14.78 8.13 -5.57
C GLY A 93 -14.69 7.80 -7.06
N THR A 94 -14.11 6.65 -7.44
CA THR A 94 -14.18 6.15 -8.82
C THR A 94 -14.91 4.82 -8.88
N LEU A 95 -14.34 3.74 -8.34
CA LEU A 95 -14.84 2.38 -8.55
C LEU A 95 -16.24 2.16 -7.99
N TYR A 96 -16.52 2.60 -6.77
CA TYR A 96 -17.85 2.46 -6.16
C TYR A 96 -18.85 3.46 -6.73
N ALA A 97 -18.46 4.73 -6.85
CA ALA A 97 -19.37 5.80 -7.26
C ALA A 97 -19.84 5.69 -8.71
N PHE A 98 -19.06 5.01 -9.57
CA PHE A 98 -19.40 4.83 -10.97
C PHE A 98 -19.55 3.36 -11.33
N ASP A 99 -20.69 3.01 -11.93
CA ASP A 99 -20.96 1.69 -12.50
C ASP A 99 -20.88 1.75 -14.03
N TYR A 100 -19.68 2.04 -14.54
CA TYR A 100 -19.40 2.11 -15.98
C TYR A 100 -18.33 1.07 -16.37
N PRO A 101 -18.52 0.34 -17.48
CA PRO A 101 -17.54 -0.64 -17.96
C PRO A 101 -16.13 -0.07 -18.15
N GLU A 102 -16.01 1.17 -18.64
CA GLU A 102 -14.73 1.85 -18.88
C GLU A 102 -13.87 1.95 -17.61
N ILE A 103 -14.49 1.91 -16.44
CA ILE A 103 -13.87 1.96 -15.11
C ILE A 103 -13.74 0.55 -14.53
N ARG A 104 -14.81 -0.25 -14.54
CA ARG A 104 -14.88 -1.55 -13.84
C ARG A 104 -14.35 -2.74 -14.62
N THR A 105 -14.16 -2.61 -15.93
CA THR A 105 -13.74 -3.69 -16.83
C THR A 105 -12.48 -3.32 -17.60
N SER A 106 -11.61 -2.52 -16.96
CA SER A 106 -10.43 -1.94 -17.59
C SER A 106 -9.15 -2.75 -17.25
N PRO A 107 -8.16 -2.84 -18.16
CA PRO A 107 -6.84 -3.37 -17.82
C PRO A 107 -6.11 -2.52 -16.77
N ALA A 108 -6.45 -1.24 -16.64
CA ALA A 108 -5.86 -0.37 -15.62
C ALA A 108 -6.27 -0.80 -14.20
N LEU A 109 -7.52 -1.24 -14.02
CA LEU A 109 -8.02 -1.82 -12.79
C LEU A 109 -7.19 -3.04 -12.38
N VAL A 110 -6.94 -3.96 -13.32
CA VAL A 110 -6.13 -5.17 -13.09
C VAL A 110 -4.70 -4.79 -12.68
N LEU A 111 -4.06 -3.89 -13.42
CA LEU A 111 -2.71 -3.42 -13.14
C LEU A 111 -2.61 -2.83 -11.73
N MET A 112 -3.56 -1.96 -11.38
CA MET A 112 -3.65 -1.31 -10.08
C MET A 112 -3.83 -2.34 -8.96
N ILE A 113 -4.81 -3.24 -9.06
CA ILE A 113 -5.13 -4.19 -8.00
C ILE A 113 -4.00 -5.18 -7.77
N ILE A 114 -3.36 -5.69 -8.81
CA ILE A 114 -2.22 -6.60 -8.66
C ILE A 114 -1.06 -5.85 -7.98
N ALA A 115 -0.73 -4.65 -8.44
CA ALA A 115 0.35 -3.85 -7.86
C ALA A 115 0.09 -3.52 -6.38
N TRP A 116 -1.13 -3.11 -6.06
CA TRP A 116 -1.56 -2.85 -4.69
C TRP A 116 -1.48 -4.11 -3.85
N SER A 117 -2.17 -5.18 -4.24
CA SER A 117 -2.30 -6.38 -3.42
C SER A 117 -0.96 -7.04 -3.12
N VAL A 118 -0.05 -7.12 -4.10
CA VAL A 118 1.31 -7.66 -3.87
C VAL A 118 2.09 -6.77 -2.90
N THR A 119 2.06 -5.45 -3.09
CA THR A 119 2.75 -4.51 -2.21
C THR A 119 2.22 -4.60 -0.77
N GLU A 120 0.90 -4.68 -0.62
CA GLU A 120 0.23 -4.74 0.67
C GLU A 120 0.47 -6.07 1.38
N CYS A 121 0.40 -7.19 0.68
CA CYS A 121 0.70 -8.50 1.25
C CYS A 121 2.10 -8.53 1.87
N VAL A 122 3.10 -7.99 1.16
CA VAL A 122 4.48 -7.91 1.65
C VAL A 122 4.59 -6.94 2.83
N ARG A 123 3.94 -5.78 2.77
CA ARG A 123 3.98 -4.75 3.83
C ARG A 123 3.38 -5.26 5.13
N TYR A 124 2.17 -5.80 5.09
CA TYR A 124 1.46 -6.28 6.26
C TYR A 124 2.11 -7.52 6.88
N SER A 125 2.61 -8.45 6.05
CA SER A 125 3.40 -9.59 6.54
C SER A 125 4.63 -9.11 7.31
N HIS A 126 5.37 -8.14 6.74
CA HIS A 126 6.56 -7.60 7.39
C HIS A 126 6.20 -6.92 8.72
N TYR A 127 5.13 -6.14 8.76
CA TYR A 127 4.71 -5.46 9.99
C TYR A 127 4.26 -6.42 11.08
N ALA A 128 3.45 -7.42 10.76
CA ALA A 128 3.02 -8.45 11.71
C ALA A 128 4.23 -9.18 12.32
N LEU A 129 5.15 -9.65 11.48
CA LEU A 129 6.33 -10.40 11.95
C LEU A 129 7.31 -9.52 12.73
N SER A 130 7.51 -8.26 12.30
CA SER A 130 8.38 -7.32 13.03
C SER A 130 7.85 -6.96 14.42
N LEU A 131 6.53 -6.98 14.62
CA LEU A 131 5.92 -6.79 15.95
C LEU A 131 6.20 -8.00 16.86
N LEU A 132 6.28 -9.20 16.29
CA LEU A 132 6.64 -10.44 17.01
C LEU A 132 8.17 -10.62 17.16
N ASP A 133 8.97 -9.59 16.87
CA ASP A 133 10.44 -9.63 16.81
C ASP A 133 10.99 -10.73 15.85
N ILE A 134 10.22 -11.09 14.81
CA ILE A 134 10.62 -12.02 13.74
C ILE A 134 11.04 -11.23 12.49
N GLU A 135 12.30 -11.32 12.10
CA GLU A 135 12.82 -10.72 10.87
C GLU A 135 13.08 -11.79 9.80
N ILE A 136 12.38 -11.72 8.67
CA ILE A 136 12.63 -12.58 7.50
C ILE A 136 13.42 -11.78 6.44
N PRO A 137 14.70 -12.11 6.15
CA PRO A 137 15.52 -11.32 5.23
C PRO A 137 14.94 -11.20 3.82
N ALA A 138 14.34 -12.26 3.28
CA ALA A 138 13.71 -12.24 1.97
C ALA A 138 12.53 -11.26 1.93
N LEU A 139 11.69 -11.26 2.96
CA LEU A 139 10.54 -10.36 3.07
C LEU A 139 10.98 -8.90 3.22
N LEU A 140 12.02 -8.65 4.02
CA LEU A 140 12.65 -7.33 4.14
C LEU A 140 13.19 -6.86 2.79
N TYR A 141 13.89 -7.71 2.06
CA TYR A 141 14.42 -7.39 0.74
C TYR A 141 13.29 -7.02 -0.24
N LEU A 142 12.24 -7.84 -0.31
CA LEU A 142 11.07 -7.61 -1.17
C LEU A 142 10.40 -6.27 -0.83
N ARG A 143 10.12 -6.02 0.45
CA ARG A 143 9.51 -4.77 0.93
C ARG A 143 10.26 -3.53 0.43
N TYR A 144 11.59 -3.58 0.49
CA TYR A 144 12.43 -2.44 0.10
C TYR A 144 12.86 -2.47 -1.37
N THR A 145 12.37 -3.38 -2.20
CA THR A 145 12.78 -3.51 -3.61
C THR A 145 11.62 -3.52 -4.59
N LEU A 146 10.47 -4.12 -4.25
CA LEU A 146 9.32 -4.24 -5.15
C LEU A 146 8.79 -2.89 -5.67
N PHE A 147 9.00 -1.81 -4.91
CA PHE A 147 8.56 -0.47 -5.31
C PHE A 147 9.17 -0.02 -6.66
N TYR A 148 10.31 -0.55 -7.10
CA TYR A 148 10.88 -0.22 -8.41
C TYR A 148 9.92 -0.53 -9.58
N VAL A 149 9.11 -1.57 -9.43
CA VAL A 149 8.16 -2.02 -10.46
C VAL A 149 6.73 -1.72 -10.05
N LEU A 150 6.34 -2.11 -8.83
CA LEU A 150 4.95 -2.04 -8.39
C LEU A 150 4.48 -0.62 -8.16
N TYR A 151 5.36 0.31 -7.80
CA TYR A 151 4.94 1.68 -7.52
C TYR A 151 4.59 2.45 -8.80
N PRO A 152 5.44 2.46 -9.87
CA PRO A 152 5.02 2.97 -11.17
C PRO A 152 3.78 2.27 -11.73
N ALA A 153 3.73 0.93 -11.67
CA ALA A 153 2.57 0.18 -12.15
C ALA A 153 1.26 0.55 -11.45
N GLY A 154 1.28 0.60 -10.11
CA GLY A 154 0.11 0.98 -9.30
C GLY A 154 -0.35 2.40 -9.60
N VAL A 155 0.57 3.37 -9.63
CA VAL A 155 0.25 4.76 -9.92
C VAL A 155 -0.27 4.96 -11.35
N SER A 156 0.30 4.25 -12.34
CA SER A 156 -0.24 4.27 -13.69
C SER A 156 -1.67 3.75 -13.75
N GLY A 157 -1.97 2.64 -13.07
CA GLY A 157 -3.33 2.12 -12.96
C GLY A 157 -4.29 3.13 -12.31
N GLU A 158 -3.90 3.74 -11.19
CA GLU A 158 -4.69 4.77 -10.50
C GLU A 158 -5.02 5.97 -11.39
N LEU A 159 -4.04 6.49 -12.13
CA LEU A 159 -4.24 7.64 -13.02
C LEU A 159 -5.15 7.32 -14.20
N LEU A 160 -5.04 6.11 -14.76
CA LEU A 160 -5.90 5.65 -15.83
C LEU A 160 -7.34 5.42 -15.36
N GLU A 161 -7.52 4.91 -14.14
CA GLU A 161 -8.84 4.78 -13.51
C GLU A 161 -9.49 6.14 -13.23
N MET A 162 -8.74 7.09 -12.68
CA MET A 162 -9.23 8.46 -12.53
C MET A 162 -9.57 9.09 -13.88
N TRP A 163 -8.76 8.85 -14.91
CA TRP A 163 -9.01 9.34 -16.27
C TRP A 163 -10.32 8.78 -16.84
N ALA A 164 -10.55 7.47 -16.72
CA ALA A 164 -11.77 6.81 -17.16
C ALA A 164 -13.02 7.36 -16.44
N ALA A 165 -12.88 7.83 -15.21
CA ALA A 165 -13.96 8.45 -14.45
C ALA A 165 -14.28 9.91 -14.86
N LEU A 166 -13.37 10.63 -15.53
CA LEU A 166 -13.54 12.06 -15.86
C LEU A 166 -14.79 12.41 -16.68
N PRO A 167 -15.20 11.62 -17.70
CA PRO A 167 -16.42 11.90 -18.47
C PRO A 167 -17.68 11.82 -17.60
N HIS A 168 -17.67 10.95 -16.59
CA HIS A 168 -18.81 10.68 -15.72
C HIS A 168 -18.80 11.53 -14.45
N ALA A 169 -17.68 12.17 -14.12
CA ALA A 169 -17.49 12.89 -12.86
C ALA A 169 -18.55 13.96 -12.58
N ALA A 170 -19.04 14.65 -13.61
CA ALA A 170 -20.07 15.68 -13.46
C ALA A 170 -21.43 15.15 -12.99
N THR A 171 -21.68 13.83 -13.11
CA THR A 171 -22.92 13.18 -12.64
C THR A 171 -23.02 13.14 -11.11
N ILE A 172 -21.89 13.11 -10.40
CA ILE A 172 -21.85 13.20 -8.94
C ILE A 172 -21.96 14.66 -8.51
N HIS A 173 -21.09 15.51 -9.05
CA HIS A 173 -21.07 16.94 -8.73
C HIS A 173 -20.33 17.72 -9.84
N PRO A 174 -20.77 18.94 -10.21
CA PRO A 174 -20.09 19.75 -11.24
C PRO A 174 -18.59 19.97 -11.00
N TRP A 175 -18.19 20.15 -9.74
CA TRP A 175 -16.78 20.33 -9.34
C TRP A 175 -15.98 19.03 -9.23
N PHE A 176 -16.62 17.86 -9.27
CA PHE A 176 -15.91 16.60 -9.03
C PHE A 176 -14.89 16.30 -10.13
N LYS A 177 -15.20 16.66 -11.38
CA LYS A 177 -14.24 16.56 -12.49
C LYS A 177 -12.98 17.40 -12.23
N ALA A 178 -13.15 18.66 -11.83
CA ALA A 178 -12.04 19.55 -11.51
C ALA A 178 -11.22 19.03 -10.33
N PHE A 179 -11.89 18.46 -9.33
CA PHE A 179 -11.26 17.82 -8.18
C PHE A 179 -10.42 16.59 -8.57
N LEU A 180 -10.93 15.69 -9.44
CA LEU A 180 -10.15 14.56 -9.95
C LEU A 180 -8.92 15.04 -10.74
N ILE A 181 -9.09 16.02 -11.63
CA ILE A 181 -7.98 16.62 -12.39
C ILE A 181 -6.92 17.20 -11.45
N LEU A 182 -7.33 17.93 -10.40
CA LEU A 182 -6.40 18.46 -9.41
C LEU A 182 -5.60 17.36 -8.72
N ASN A 183 -6.25 16.25 -8.33
CA ASN A 183 -5.54 15.10 -7.76
C ASN A 183 -4.54 14.53 -8.77
N MET A 184 -4.95 14.28 -10.02
CA MET A 184 -4.08 13.76 -11.08
C MET A 184 -2.87 14.65 -11.37
N VAL A 185 -3.03 15.98 -11.37
CA VAL A 185 -1.92 16.92 -11.56
C VAL A 185 -0.92 16.89 -10.39
N ASN A 186 -1.40 16.60 -9.18
CA ASN A 186 -0.53 16.47 -8.01
C ASN A 186 0.22 15.13 -7.93
N TYR A 187 -0.17 14.12 -8.72
CA TYR A 187 0.49 12.81 -8.69
C TYR A 187 1.97 12.87 -9.09
N PRO A 188 2.40 13.44 -10.24
CA PRO A 188 3.80 13.48 -10.63
C PRO A 188 4.78 14.08 -9.58
N PRO A 189 4.52 15.26 -8.99
CA PRO A 189 5.43 15.81 -7.98
C PRO A 189 5.45 14.98 -6.69
N VAL A 190 4.31 14.42 -6.28
CA VAL A 190 4.21 13.54 -5.10
C VAL A 190 4.94 12.22 -5.35
N LEU A 191 4.73 11.61 -6.52
CA LEU A 191 5.38 10.39 -7.00
C LEU A 191 6.89 10.55 -6.95
N TYR A 192 7.44 11.62 -7.53
CA TYR A 192 8.89 11.87 -7.53
C TYR A 192 9.47 11.93 -6.11
N LYS A 193 8.83 12.71 -5.21
CA LYS A 193 9.28 12.86 -3.82
C LYS A 193 9.24 11.53 -3.06
N LEU A 194 8.13 10.79 -3.15
CA LEU A 194 7.96 9.52 -2.44
C LEU A 194 8.87 8.43 -3.02
N TYR A 195 9.02 8.36 -4.34
CA TYR A 195 9.88 7.38 -5.00
C TYR A 195 11.36 7.57 -4.64
N THR A 196 11.85 8.80 -4.71
CA THR A 196 13.22 9.12 -4.29
C THR A 196 13.43 8.87 -2.81
N HIS A 197 12.41 9.10 -1.97
CA HIS A 197 12.45 8.75 -0.56
C HIS A 197 12.60 7.23 -0.35
N MET A 198 11.84 6.39 -1.07
CA MET A 198 11.95 4.92 -0.98
C MET A 198 13.32 4.41 -1.42
N ILE A 199 13.93 4.99 -2.46
CA ILE A 199 15.31 4.67 -2.85
C ILE A 199 16.30 4.95 -1.71
N ARG A 200 16.16 6.10 -1.04
CA ARG A 200 17.00 6.45 0.13
C ARG A 200 16.75 5.49 1.29
N GLN A 201 15.50 5.13 1.58
CA GLN A 201 15.16 4.15 2.62
C GLN A 201 15.78 2.79 2.33
N ARG A 202 15.68 2.30 1.09
CA ARG A 202 16.32 1.05 0.65
C ARG A 202 17.82 1.09 0.88
N ARG A 203 18.51 2.14 0.43
CA ARG A 203 19.96 2.29 0.65
C ARG A 203 20.32 2.29 2.13
N LYS A 204 19.51 2.94 2.97
CA LYS A 204 19.74 2.97 4.42
C LYS A 204 19.58 1.59 5.07
N VAL A 205 18.55 0.83 4.69
CA VAL A 205 18.22 -0.45 5.35
C VAL A 205 19.05 -1.61 4.77
N LEU A 206 19.18 -1.69 3.45
CA LEU A 206 19.87 -2.79 2.75
C LEU A 206 21.32 -2.47 2.37
N GLY A 207 21.69 -1.19 2.27
CA GLY A 207 23.01 -0.76 1.79
C GLY A 207 24.12 -0.74 2.84
N GLY A 208 23.90 -1.30 4.03
CA GLY A 208 24.97 -1.58 4.99
C GLY A 208 25.62 -0.38 5.69
N ALA A 209 24.99 0.80 5.70
CA ALA A 209 25.49 1.94 6.47
C ALA A 209 25.33 1.69 7.99
N SER A 210 26.38 1.09 8.55
CA SER A 210 26.77 1.00 9.97
C SER A 210 25.76 0.40 10.96
N ARG A 211 25.65 -0.94 10.97
CA ARG A 211 25.72 -1.63 12.27
C ARG A 211 27.17 -1.50 12.73
N PRO A 212 27.50 -0.86 13.88
CA PRO A 212 28.81 -1.07 14.49
C PRO A 212 28.89 -2.57 14.74
N SER A 213 29.63 -3.26 13.89
CA SER A 213 29.80 -4.70 14.03
C SER A 213 30.44 -4.93 15.39
N GLU A 214 29.85 -5.83 16.16
CA GLU A 214 30.30 -6.39 17.44
C GLU A 214 31.79 -6.80 17.44
N LYS A 215 32.41 -6.90 16.25
CA LYS A 215 33.86 -7.06 16.03
C LYS A 215 34.72 -5.92 16.62
N ALA A 216 34.18 -4.71 16.80
CA ALA A 216 34.90 -3.63 17.48
C ALA A 216 35.04 -3.87 19.01
N ASN A 217 34.07 -4.54 19.64
CA ASN A 217 34.13 -4.88 21.07
C ASN A 217 35.01 -6.12 21.36
N VAL A 218 35.15 -7.04 20.39
CA VAL A 218 36.06 -8.19 20.53
C VAL A 218 37.53 -7.76 20.36
N ALA A 219 37.81 -6.78 19.49
CA ALA A 219 39.16 -6.24 19.33
C ALA A 219 39.64 -5.43 20.55
N ALA A 220 38.73 -4.76 21.26
CA ALA A 220 39.03 -4.04 22.51
C ALA A 220 39.27 -5.00 23.70
N LYS A 221 38.60 -6.15 23.74
CA LYS A 221 38.79 -7.18 24.80
C LYS A 221 40.04 -8.05 24.63
N LYS A 222 40.71 -8.01 23.48
CA LYS A 222 41.98 -8.72 23.24
C LYS A 222 43.23 -7.87 23.52
N LYS A 223 43.05 -6.62 23.95
CA LYS A 223 44.12 -5.67 24.31
C LYS A 223 44.17 -5.34 25.81
N ILE A 224 43.47 -6.10 26.65
CA ILE A 224 43.58 -6.05 28.12
C ILE A 224 44.12 -7.39 28.58
#